data_AF-A0A165QRZ4-F1
#
_entry.id   AF-A0A165QRZ4-F1
#
_cell.length_a   1.000
_cell.length_b   1.000
_cell.length_c   1.000
_cell.angle_alpha   90.00
_cell.angle_beta   90.00
_cell.angle_gamma   90.00
#
_symmetry.space_group_name_H-M   'P 1'
#
loop_
_entity.id
_entity.type
_entity.pdbx_description
1 polymer ?
#
loop_
_entity_poly.entity_id
_entity_poly.type
_entity_poly.pdbx_seq_one_letter_code
_entity_poly.pdbx_strand_id
1 'polypeptide(L)'
;MRIVFATLALSASVLSLAACSEPADEAPAETTAASSEAEPAAMDQAATDTAVLNASLVTIDQLQALTGVNPELAQAIVDGQPYESATAFNDVLMQSLSADEAAQVRERVFVPIDLNSASREDIALVPGMSDRMVGEFLEYRPYENIEEFNREIGKYVDEAEVARLRQYVTL
;
A
#
# COMPACT_ATOMS: atom_id res chain seq x y z
N MET A 1 -53.96 -29.40 -20.09
CA MET A 1 -54.69 -28.95 -21.29
C MET A 1 -54.28 -27.49 -21.49
N ARG A 2 -53.47 -27.06 -22.46
CA ARG A 2 -53.03 -27.58 -23.75
C ARG A 2 -51.54 -27.25 -23.97
N ILE A 3 -50.84 -28.22 -24.52
CA ILE A 3 -49.56 -28.11 -25.21
C ILE A 3 -49.87 -27.67 -26.65
N VAL A 4 -49.15 -26.70 -27.23
CA VAL A 4 -48.89 -26.63 -28.69
C VAL A 4 -47.54 -25.94 -28.95
N PHE A 5 -46.79 -26.53 -29.89
CA PHE A 5 -45.43 -26.30 -30.37
C PHE A 5 -45.36 -25.31 -31.57
N ALA A 6 -44.15 -24.80 -31.88
CA ALA A 6 -43.55 -24.64 -33.25
C ALA A 6 -42.28 -23.75 -33.17
N THR A 7 -41.04 -24.25 -33.19
CA THR A 7 -40.14 -24.60 -34.33
C THR A 7 -39.79 -23.49 -35.34
N LEU A 8 -38.50 -23.08 -35.38
CA LEU A 8 -37.75 -22.59 -36.55
C LEU A 8 -36.23 -22.73 -36.24
N ALA A 9 -35.56 -23.80 -36.68
CA ALA A 9 -34.80 -23.99 -37.93
C ALA A 9 -33.34 -23.44 -37.93
N LEU A 10 -32.42 -24.43 -38.00
CA LEU A 10 -30.98 -24.48 -38.28
C LEU A 10 -30.32 -23.34 -39.11
N SER A 11 -29.07 -23.04 -38.75
CA SER A 11 -27.96 -22.88 -39.73
C SER A 11 -26.62 -23.25 -39.10
N ALA A 12 -26.01 -24.32 -39.62
CA ALA A 12 -24.64 -24.76 -39.36
C ALA A 12 -23.90 -24.82 -40.70
N SER A 13 -22.67 -24.31 -40.77
CA SER A 13 -21.70 -24.43 -41.87
C SER A 13 -20.42 -23.68 -41.47
N VAL A 14 -19.17 -24.10 -41.68
CA VAL A 14 -18.53 -25.32 -42.21
C VAL A 14 -17.05 -25.30 -41.73
N LEU A 15 -16.49 -26.46 -41.41
CA LEU A 15 -15.04 -26.70 -41.24
C LEU A 15 -14.32 -26.56 -42.59
N SER A 16 -13.13 -25.98 -42.60
CA SER A 16 -12.17 -26.13 -43.70
C SER A 16 -10.90 -26.82 -43.17
N LEU A 17 -10.63 -28.03 -43.66
CA LEU A 17 -9.33 -28.69 -43.59
C LEU A 17 -8.65 -28.62 -44.97
N ALA A 18 -7.39 -28.19 -44.99
CA ALA A 18 -6.39 -28.47 -46.03
C ALA A 18 -5.11 -28.86 -45.26
N ALA A 19 -4.54 -30.08 -45.28
CA ALA A 19 -4.12 -31.00 -46.34
C ALA A 19 -2.82 -30.58 -47.06
N CYS A 20 -1.66 -31.08 -46.57
CA CYS A 20 -0.72 -31.99 -47.27
C CYS A 20 0.78 -31.75 -46.99
N SER A 21 1.42 -32.83 -46.50
CA SER A 21 2.76 -33.39 -46.81
C SER A 21 4.06 -32.58 -46.60
N GLU A 22 4.82 -33.06 -45.59
CA GLU A 22 6.29 -33.09 -45.38
C GLU A 22 7.14 -33.56 -46.60
N PRO A 23 8.50 -33.44 -46.65
CA PRO A 23 9.45 -33.44 -45.51
C PRO A 23 10.71 -32.51 -45.57
N ALA A 24 11.38 -32.44 -44.40
CA ALA A 24 12.82 -32.32 -44.12
C ALA A 24 13.62 -31.10 -44.65
N ASP A 25 14.20 -30.30 -43.75
CA ASP A 25 15.57 -30.55 -43.25
C ASP A 25 15.91 -29.63 -42.06
N GLU A 26 16.83 -30.11 -41.24
CA GLU A 26 17.60 -29.44 -40.17
C GLU A 26 16.96 -29.14 -38.79
N ALA A 27 17.44 -29.93 -37.82
CA ALA A 27 17.44 -29.67 -36.38
C ALA A 27 18.63 -28.73 -35.99
N PRO A 28 18.94 -28.55 -34.71
CA PRO A 28 18.23 -27.73 -33.73
C PRO A 28 19.16 -26.68 -33.10
N ALA A 29 18.67 -25.49 -32.76
CA ALA A 29 19.43 -24.58 -31.91
C ALA A 29 18.52 -23.71 -31.03
N GLU A 30 18.84 -23.77 -29.74
CA GLU A 30 18.58 -22.78 -28.70
C GLU A 30 17.16 -22.69 -28.12
N THR A 31 16.98 -23.52 -27.10
CA THR A 31 16.17 -23.20 -25.93
C THR A 31 16.74 -21.94 -25.27
N THR A 32 16.22 -20.77 -25.60
CA THR A 32 16.43 -19.56 -24.80
C THR A 32 15.27 -19.44 -23.84
N ALA A 33 15.60 -19.59 -22.55
CA ALA A 33 14.75 -19.25 -21.44
C ALA A 33 14.24 -17.81 -21.59
N ALA A 34 12.94 -17.65 -21.81
CA ALA A 34 12.29 -16.37 -21.61
C ALA A 34 12.06 -16.22 -20.10
N SER A 35 13.04 -15.57 -19.46
CA SER A 35 12.86 -14.90 -18.18
C SER A 35 11.59 -14.06 -18.25
N SER A 36 10.68 -14.35 -17.33
CA SER A 36 9.63 -13.42 -16.94
C SER A 36 10.31 -12.23 -16.27
N GLU A 37 10.75 -11.26 -17.07
CA GLU A 37 11.01 -9.91 -16.57
C GLU A 37 9.69 -9.35 -16.08
N ALA A 38 9.53 -9.36 -14.76
CA ALA A 38 8.61 -8.47 -14.09
C ALA A 38 9.08 -7.05 -14.39
N GLU A 39 8.33 -6.38 -15.27
CA GLU A 39 8.37 -4.94 -15.47
C GLU A 39 8.28 -4.29 -14.08
N PRO A 40 9.27 -3.48 -13.65
CA PRO A 40 9.10 -2.75 -12.41
C PRO A 40 7.93 -1.80 -12.66
N ALA A 41 6.88 -1.94 -11.85
CA ALA A 41 5.84 -0.93 -11.76
C ALA A 41 6.57 0.39 -11.46
N ALA A 42 6.69 1.22 -12.50
CA ALA A 42 7.16 2.58 -12.37
C ALA A 42 6.17 3.26 -11.42
N MET A 43 6.59 3.43 -10.17
CA MET A 43 5.92 4.31 -9.24
C MET A 43 5.95 5.69 -9.90
N ASP A 44 4.77 6.12 -10.33
CA ASP A 44 4.45 7.48 -10.73
C ASP A 44 4.89 8.43 -9.60
N GLN A 45 6.11 8.94 -9.68
CA GLN A 45 6.60 9.99 -8.79
C GLN A 45 6.01 11.32 -9.24
N ALA A 46 4.72 11.48 -9.00
CA ALA A 46 4.07 12.77 -8.81
C ALA A 46 3.56 12.82 -7.36
N ALA A 47 4.48 12.69 -6.40
CA ALA A 47 4.16 12.87 -5.00
C ALA A 47 3.80 14.34 -4.77
N THR A 48 2.56 14.57 -4.36
CA THR A 48 2.11 15.85 -3.81
C THR A 48 2.98 16.21 -2.62
N ASP A 49 3.45 17.46 -2.56
CA ASP A 49 4.39 18.02 -1.57
C ASP A 49 3.92 17.93 -0.08
N THR A 50 2.77 17.28 0.17
CA THR A 50 2.05 17.26 1.45
C THR A 50 1.75 15.86 1.98
N ALA A 51 2.02 14.77 1.23
CA ALA A 51 1.74 13.42 1.70
C ALA A 51 2.82 12.87 2.65
N VAL A 52 2.41 12.19 3.73
CA VAL A 52 3.31 11.40 4.59
C VAL A 52 3.91 10.25 3.79
N LEU A 53 5.24 10.13 3.79
CA LEU A 53 5.96 9.05 3.11
C LEU A 53 5.85 7.75 3.90
N ASN A 54 5.70 6.62 3.20
CA ASN A 54 5.69 5.32 3.84
C ASN A 54 7.12 4.91 4.25
N ALA A 55 7.38 4.81 5.54
CA ALA A 55 8.69 4.48 6.09
C ALA A 55 9.26 3.13 5.62
N SER A 56 8.39 2.18 5.25
CA SER A 56 8.78 0.87 4.72
C SER A 56 9.13 0.88 3.22
N LEU A 57 8.92 2.00 2.52
CA LEU A 57 9.14 2.15 1.07
C LEU A 57 9.97 3.38 0.69
N VAL A 58 10.24 4.28 1.64
CA VAL A 58 10.91 5.55 1.39
C VAL A 58 12.37 5.34 0.98
N THR A 59 12.85 6.13 0.01
CA THR A 59 14.25 6.06 -0.45
C THR A 59 15.16 7.03 0.31
N ILE A 60 16.47 6.78 0.25
CA ILE A 60 17.49 7.71 0.79
C ILE A 60 17.31 9.12 0.24
N ASP A 61 17.10 9.28 -1.07
CA ASP A 61 16.94 10.59 -1.70
C ASP A 61 15.70 11.33 -1.19
N GLN A 62 14.58 10.62 -1.01
CA GLN A 62 13.37 11.19 -0.43
C GLN A 62 13.58 11.63 1.02
N LEU A 63 14.31 10.85 1.81
CA LEU A 63 14.64 11.17 3.20
C LEU A 63 15.57 12.39 3.30
N GLN A 64 16.60 12.47 2.46
CA GLN A 64 17.55 13.59 2.46
C GLN A 64 16.95 14.91 1.99
N ALA A 65 15.80 14.87 1.30
CA ALA A 65 15.02 16.07 0.97
C ALA A 65 14.26 16.65 2.17
N LEU A 66 14.14 15.92 3.29
CA LEU A 66 13.43 16.36 4.48
C LEU A 66 14.34 17.14 5.42
N THR A 67 13.88 18.33 5.82
CA THR A 67 14.52 19.10 6.89
C THR A 67 14.58 18.28 8.18
N GLY A 68 15.77 18.19 8.79
CA GLY A 68 15.97 17.46 10.04
C GLY A 68 16.37 15.99 9.87
N VAL A 69 16.39 15.46 8.64
CA VAL A 69 16.89 14.11 8.36
C VAL A 69 18.30 14.20 7.80
N ASN A 70 19.29 13.81 8.61
CA ASN A 70 20.69 13.76 8.19
C ASN A 70 21.00 12.43 7.44
N PRO A 71 22.15 12.31 6.75
CA PRO A 71 22.49 11.11 5.99
C PRO A 71 22.58 9.82 6.83
N GLU A 72 23.01 9.91 8.09
CA GLU A 72 23.13 8.76 8.99
C GLU A 72 21.75 8.23 9.40
N LEU A 73 20.85 9.13 9.78
CA LEU A 73 19.45 8.79 10.08
C LEU A 73 18.74 8.24 8.84
N ALA A 74 18.97 8.84 7.66
CA ALA A 74 18.38 8.34 6.42
C ALA A 74 18.79 6.89 6.14
N GLN A 75 20.07 6.58 6.32
CA GLN A 75 20.59 5.22 6.16
C GLN A 75 19.97 4.26 7.20
N ALA A 76 19.90 4.67 8.47
CA ALA A 76 19.29 3.86 9.52
C ALA A 76 17.81 3.55 9.22
N ILE A 77 17.06 4.52 8.69
CA ILE A 77 15.66 4.32 8.31
C ILE A 77 15.53 3.28 7.18
N VAL A 78 16.38 3.35 6.15
CA VAL A 78 16.34 2.41 5.02
C VAL A 78 16.83 1.01 5.42
N ASP A 79 17.86 0.92 6.26
CA ASP A 79 18.39 -0.37 6.77
C ASP A 79 17.37 -1.11 7.63
N GLY A 80 16.45 -0.38 8.27
CA GLY A 80 15.34 -0.96 9.05
C GLY A 80 14.16 -1.45 8.22
N GLN A 81 14.14 -1.26 6.90
CA GLN A 81 13.01 -1.65 6.05
C GLN A 81 12.98 -3.17 5.76
N PRO A 82 11.80 -3.77 5.61
CA PRO A 82 10.48 -3.21 5.93
C PRO A 82 10.19 -3.26 7.45
N TYR A 83 9.45 -2.28 7.95
CA TYR A 83 9.05 -2.24 9.35
C TYR A 83 7.81 -3.11 9.61
N GLU A 84 7.85 -3.87 10.70
CA GLU A 84 6.70 -4.66 11.17
C GLU A 84 5.59 -3.77 11.75
N SER A 85 5.95 -2.64 12.39
CA SER A 85 5.03 -1.75 13.06
C SER A 85 5.56 -0.31 13.16
N ALA A 86 4.67 0.63 13.51
CA ALA A 86 5.07 2.01 13.81
C ALA A 86 6.02 2.06 15.02
N THR A 87 5.86 1.16 15.98
CA THR A 87 6.76 1.01 17.12
C THR A 87 8.17 0.62 16.69
N ALA A 88 8.31 -0.38 15.80
CA ALA A 88 9.62 -0.80 15.29
C ALA A 88 10.33 0.34 14.52
N PHE A 89 9.58 1.14 13.77
CA PHE A 89 10.12 2.33 13.13
C PHE A 89 10.53 3.40 14.14
N ASN A 90 9.70 3.65 15.15
CA ASN A 90 10.04 4.61 16.21
C ASN A 90 11.30 4.19 16.98
N ASP A 91 11.51 2.90 17.22
CA ASP A 91 12.71 2.40 17.86
C ASP A 91 13.98 2.70 17.06
N VAL A 92 13.91 2.71 15.73
CA VAL A 92 15.02 3.19 14.87
C VAL A 92 15.27 4.68 15.06
N LEU A 93 14.23 5.51 15.05
CA LEU A 93 14.37 6.95 15.27
C LEU A 93 15.00 7.26 16.64
N MET A 94 14.56 6.55 17.68
CA MET A 94 14.98 6.77 19.07
C MET A 94 16.43 6.33 19.35
N GLN A 95 17.11 5.65 18.42
CA GLN A 95 18.53 5.32 18.57
C GLN A 95 19.44 6.56 18.46
N SER A 96 19.01 7.58 17.73
CA SER A 96 19.80 8.79 17.46
C SER A 96 19.08 10.10 17.76
N LEU A 97 17.76 10.07 17.95
CA LEU A 97 16.92 11.27 18.18
C LEU A 97 16.33 11.29 19.59
N SER A 98 16.03 12.50 20.07
CA SER A 98 15.11 12.67 21.19
C SER A 98 13.67 12.33 20.80
N ALA A 99 12.79 12.15 21.78
CA ALA A 99 11.37 11.86 21.54
C ALA A 99 10.68 12.95 20.70
N ASP A 100 11.02 14.22 20.93
CA ASP A 100 10.44 15.36 20.21
C ASP A 100 10.94 15.44 18.75
N GLU A 101 12.21 15.12 18.51
CA GLU A 101 12.78 15.04 17.15
C GLU A 101 12.21 13.84 16.39
N ALA A 102 12.09 12.69 17.04
CA ALA A 102 11.45 11.51 16.45
C ALA A 102 9.99 11.82 16.08
N ALA A 103 9.24 12.52 16.94
CA ALA A 103 7.87 12.93 16.64
C ALA A 103 7.77 13.83 15.40
N GLN A 104 8.71 14.78 15.25
CA GLN A 104 8.77 15.64 14.05
C GLN A 104 9.07 14.85 12.78
N VAL A 105 9.96 13.85 12.83
CA VAL A 105 10.19 12.97 11.68
C VAL A 105 8.92 12.18 11.32
N ARG A 106 8.18 11.70 12.33
CA ARG A 106 6.92 10.95 12.12
C ARG A 106 5.82 11.77 11.45
N GLU A 107 5.88 13.10 11.46
CA GLU A 107 4.96 13.97 10.70
C GLU A 107 5.17 13.92 9.18
N ARG A 108 6.33 13.43 8.72
CA ARG A 108 6.71 13.39 7.31
C ARG A 108 6.94 11.97 6.78
N VAL A 109 7.34 11.05 7.66
CA VAL A 109 7.63 9.65 7.31
C VAL A 109 7.05 8.74 8.38
N PHE A 110 6.20 7.79 8.03
CA PHE A 110 5.55 6.91 9.00
C PHE A 110 5.25 5.54 8.42
N VAL A 111 5.08 4.53 9.29
CA VAL A 111 4.58 3.20 8.89
C VAL A 111 3.06 3.21 9.02
N PRO A 112 2.30 3.16 7.92
CA PRO A 112 0.84 3.16 7.99
C PRO A 112 0.34 2.01 8.87
N ILE A 113 -0.57 2.31 9.80
CA ILE A 113 -1.11 1.33 10.74
C ILE A 113 -2.44 0.76 10.23
N ASP A 114 -2.66 -0.54 10.40
CA ASP A 114 -3.95 -1.16 10.12
C ASP A 114 -4.95 -0.78 11.23
N LEU A 115 -6.06 -0.14 10.86
CA LEU A 115 -7.07 0.34 11.80
C LEU A 115 -7.68 -0.76 12.65
N ASN A 116 -7.74 -1.99 12.14
CA ASN A 116 -8.39 -3.13 12.76
C ASN A 116 -7.43 -3.96 13.63
N SER A 117 -6.13 -3.94 13.35
CA SER A 117 -5.16 -4.78 14.05
C SER A 117 -4.04 -4.03 14.80
N ALA A 118 -3.82 -2.74 14.55
CA ALA A 118 -2.72 -2.01 15.19
C ALA A 118 -2.82 -1.99 16.72
N SER A 119 -1.68 -2.02 17.40
CA SER A 119 -1.62 -1.93 18.85
C SER A 119 -2.00 -0.53 19.35
N ARG A 120 -2.29 -0.40 20.66
CA ARG A 120 -2.54 0.92 21.26
C ARG A 120 -1.31 1.82 21.11
N GLU A 121 -0.14 1.21 21.27
CA GLU A 121 1.17 1.83 21.19
C GLU A 121 1.46 2.39 19.79
N ASP A 122 1.13 1.62 18.74
CA ASP A 122 1.28 2.08 17.35
C ASP A 122 0.35 3.26 17.03
N ILE A 123 -0.91 3.21 17.51
CA ILE A 123 -1.86 4.31 17.32
C ILE A 123 -1.38 5.58 18.04
N ALA A 124 -0.82 5.44 19.24
CA ALA A 124 -0.30 6.56 20.02
C ALA A 124 0.92 7.25 19.35
N LEU A 125 1.63 6.56 18.45
CA LEU A 125 2.75 7.13 17.70
C LEU A 125 2.33 8.00 16.52
N VAL A 126 1.07 7.94 16.09
CA VAL A 126 0.52 8.85 15.09
C VAL A 126 0.66 10.29 15.60
N PRO A 127 1.31 11.21 14.86
CA PRO A 127 1.49 12.59 15.31
C PRO A 127 0.16 13.25 15.68
N GLY A 128 0.14 14.01 16.78
CA GLY A 128 -1.06 14.71 17.28
C GLY A 128 -2.09 13.82 17.99
N MET A 129 -1.80 12.54 18.18
CA MET A 129 -2.73 11.63 18.86
C MET A 129 -2.80 11.91 20.37
N SER A 130 -4.03 11.97 20.90
CA SER A 130 -4.29 12.05 22.35
C SER A 130 -4.77 10.69 22.87
N ASP A 131 -4.60 10.43 24.18
CA ASP A 131 -5.09 9.19 24.81
C ASP A 131 -6.58 8.91 24.55
N ARG A 132 -7.37 9.99 24.47
CA ARG A 132 -8.78 9.92 24.11
C ARG A 132 -8.96 9.44 22.68
N MET A 133 -8.29 10.07 21.71
CA MET A 133 -8.38 9.69 20.30
C MET A 133 -7.86 8.28 20.02
N VAL A 134 -6.83 7.82 20.73
CA VAL A 134 -6.41 6.41 20.71
C VAL A 134 -7.57 5.50 21.15
N GLY A 135 -8.29 5.89 22.21
CA GLY A 135 -9.49 5.19 22.67
C GLY A 135 -10.58 5.11 21.60
N GLU A 136 -10.87 6.23 20.92
CA GLU A 136 -11.87 6.26 19.83
C GLU A 136 -11.47 5.30 18.69
N PHE A 137 -10.19 5.27 18.28
CA PHE A 137 -9.71 4.35 17.24
C PHE A 137 -9.91 2.88 17.62
N LEU A 138 -9.75 2.53 18.90
CA LEU A 138 -9.92 1.17 19.38
C LEU A 138 -11.40 0.79 19.54
N GLU A 139 -12.25 1.74 19.96
CA GLU A 139 -13.66 1.51 20.25
C GLU A 139 -14.49 1.19 19.00
N TYR A 140 -14.20 1.84 17.88
CA TYR A 140 -14.95 1.64 16.63
C TYR A 140 -14.49 0.44 15.81
N ARG A 141 -13.59 -0.41 16.32
CA ARG A 141 -13.18 -1.64 15.62
C ARG A 141 -14.29 -2.69 15.61
N PRO A 142 -14.43 -3.46 14.50
CA PRO A 142 -13.72 -3.29 13.25
C PRO A 142 -14.33 -2.17 12.39
N TYR A 143 -13.47 -1.43 11.68
CA TYR A 143 -13.87 -0.54 10.60
C TYR A 143 -14.08 -1.37 9.33
N GLU A 144 -15.27 -1.28 8.72
CA GLU A 144 -15.59 -1.98 7.48
C GLU A 144 -14.90 -1.35 6.26
N ASN A 145 -14.72 -0.03 6.28
CA ASN A 145 -14.13 0.74 5.20
C ASN A 145 -13.67 2.13 5.69
N ILE A 146 -13.08 2.92 4.80
CA ILE A 146 -12.50 4.21 5.17
C ILE A 146 -13.59 5.27 5.35
N GLU A 147 -14.75 5.11 4.71
CA GLU A 147 -15.91 5.97 4.90
C GLU A 147 -16.50 5.83 6.31
N GLU A 148 -16.45 4.63 6.89
CA GLU A 148 -16.77 4.40 8.29
C GLU A 148 -15.77 5.11 9.22
N PHE A 149 -14.46 4.97 8.97
CA PHE A 149 -13.46 5.74 9.71
C PHE A 149 -13.75 7.25 9.67
N ASN A 150 -14.02 7.81 8.48
CA ASN A 150 -14.32 9.22 8.32
C ASN A 150 -15.55 9.66 9.11
N ARG A 151 -16.61 8.84 9.11
CA ARG A 151 -17.87 9.13 9.80
C ARG A 151 -17.73 9.05 11.31
N GLU A 152 -17.07 8.00 11.82
CA GLU A 152 -16.95 7.77 13.26
C GLU A 152 -15.94 8.74 13.89
N ILE A 153 -14.77 8.91 13.29
CA ILE A 153 -13.74 9.83 13.79
C ILE A 153 -14.14 11.30 13.59
N GLY A 154 -14.84 11.62 12.50
CA GLY A 154 -15.36 12.97 12.23
C GLY A 154 -16.39 13.48 13.24
N LYS A 155 -16.86 12.64 14.18
CA LYS A 155 -17.66 13.10 15.34
C LYS A 155 -16.84 13.86 16.38
N TYR A 156 -15.52 13.69 16.39
CA TYR A 156 -14.62 14.19 17.43
C TYR A 156 -13.63 15.25 16.95
N VAL A 157 -13.33 15.24 15.66
CA VAL A 157 -12.39 16.15 15.01
C VAL A 157 -12.99 16.70 13.72
N ASP A 158 -12.44 17.81 13.22
CA ASP A 158 -12.89 18.41 11.96
C ASP A 158 -12.42 17.62 10.73
N GLU A 159 -12.96 17.98 9.56
CA GLU A 159 -12.65 17.30 8.29
C GLU A 159 -11.17 17.38 7.91
N ALA A 160 -10.49 18.47 8.29
CA ALA A 160 -9.06 18.64 8.00
C ALA A 160 -8.23 17.66 8.84
N GLU A 161 -8.59 17.48 10.10
CA GLU A 161 -7.94 16.52 10.99
C GLU A 161 -8.23 15.07 10.60
N VAL A 162 -9.47 14.75 10.18
CA VAL A 162 -9.76 13.43 9.57
C VAL A 162 -8.86 13.21 8.35
N ALA A 163 -8.77 14.17 7.44
CA ALA A 163 -7.94 14.06 6.24
C ALA A 163 -6.45 13.89 6.58
N ARG A 164 -5.96 14.53 7.64
CA ARG A 164 -4.59 14.35 8.16
C ARG A 164 -4.39 12.93 8.68
N LEU A 165 -5.28 12.45 9.57
CA LEU A 165 -5.19 11.12 10.16
C LEU A 165 -5.25 10.00 9.11
N ARG A 166 -6.02 10.19 8.03
CA ARG A 166 -6.08 9.25 6.89
C ARG A 166 -4.73 8.96 6.24
N GLN A 167 -3.73 9.82 6.39
CA GLN A 167 -2.39 9.60 5.83
C GLN A 167 -1.57 8.55 6.60
N TYR A 168 -2.02 8.19 7.82
CA TYR A 168 -1.29 7.31 8.72
C TYR A 168 -1.90 5.91 8.84
N VAL A 169 -3.02 5.65 8.17
CA VAL A 169 -3.84 4.46 8.42
C VAL A 169 -4.18 3.68 7.16
N THR A 170 -4.44 2.39 7.36
CA THR A 170 -4.90 1.40 6.38
C THR A 170 -6.04 0.56 6.97
N LEU A 171 -6.63 -0.34 6.20
CA LEU A 171 -7.78 -1.18 6.59
C LEU A 171 -7.53 -2.65 6.33
#